data_AF-A0A496TMR5-F1
#
_entry.id   AF-A0A496TMR5-F1
#
_cell.length_a   1.000
_cell.length_b   1.000
_cell.length_c   1.000
_cell.angle_alpha   90.00
_cell.angle_beta   90.00
_cell.angle_gamma   90.00
#
_symmetry.space_group_name_H-M   'P 1'
#
loop_
_entity.id
_entity.type
_entity.pdbx_description
1 polymer ?
#
loop_
_entity_poly.entity_id
_entity_poly.type
_entity_poly.pdbx_seq_one_letter_code
_entity_poly.pdbx_strand_id
1 'polypeptide(L)'
;MVRSTDGRNWETVSEIPPNRFKSTEAGLWVTEDGMMHVVIRVEGNTDMALLARSKPPYKSWDLKGLNYTVRSPVIRPVGDELWVAGRAYGKQLPSYLIPPEPLKEKVEALARLDERLAKPQEWHVAVWRLVDDCLEPILVLPSRGDNAYPGMVIEKDRVLISYYSQHDVDEGPKPKPGEHASEIYLAEIGL
;
A
#
# COMPACT_ATOMS: atom_id res chain seq x y z
N MET A 1 1.18 -17.11 -10.59
CA MET A 1 -0.16 -17.15 -11.18
C MET A 1 -0.67 -18.58 -11.20
N VAL A 2 -1.89 -18.77 -10.71
CA VAL A 2 -2.65 -20.01 -10.86
C VAL A 2 -3.92 -19.70 -11.64
N ARG A 3 -4.48 -20.70 -12.34
CA ARG A 3 -5.71 -20.56 -13.13
C ARG A 3 -6.70 -21.65 -12.74
N SER A 4 -7.98 -21.30 -12.74
CA SER A 4 -9.09 -22.23 -12.53
C SER A 4 -10.28 -21.80 -13.38
N THR A 5 -11.07 -22.76 -13.84
CA THR A 5 -12.36 -22.53 -14.52
C THR A 5 -13.56 -22.78 -13.60
N ASP A 6 -13.35 -23.36 -12.42
CA ASP A 6 -14.40 -23.76 -11.47
C ASP A 6 -14.20 -23.20 -10.05
N GLY A 7 -13.10 -22.47 -9.82
CA GLY A 7 -12.72 -21.92 -8.52
C GLY A 7 -12.25 -22.96 -7.50
N ARG A 8 -12.11 -24.24 -7.88
CA ARG A 8 -11.78 -25.37 -6.99
C ARG A 8 -10.51 -26.09 -7.42
N ASN A 9 -10.38 -26.37 -8.72
CA ASN A 9 -9.21 -27.01 -9.31
C ASN A 9 -8.31 -25.95 -9.92
N TRP A 10 -7.04 -25.95 -9.51
CA TRP A 10 -6.08 -24.90 -9.87
C TRP A 10 -4.87 -25.50 -10.58
N GLU A 11 -4.47 -24.88 -11.68
CA GLU A 11 -3.21 -25.18 -12.38
C GLU A 11 -2.23 -24.02 -12.25
N THR A 12 -0.95 -24.31 -12.08
CA THR A 12 0.11 -23.30 -12.08
C THR A 12 0.36 -22.84 -13.52
N VAL A 13 0.29 -21.52 -13.74
CA VAL A 13 0.57 -20.90 -15.05
C VAL A 13 2.01 -20.38 -15.14
N SER A 14 2.46 -19.68 -14.09
CA SER A 14 3.77 -19.03 -14.00
C SER A 14 4.09 -18.60 -12.57
N GLU A 15 5.36 -18.29 -12.28
CA GLU A 15 5.82 -17.70 -11.01
C GLU A 15 6.13 -16.21 -11.17
N ILE A 16 5.77 -15.39 -10.17
CA ILE A 16 5.93 -13.93 -10.21
C ILE A 16 6.10 -13.38 -8.79
N PRO A 17 7.20 -12.66 -8.52
CA PRO A 17 8.46 -12.64 -9.25
C PRO A 17 9.20 -14.00 -9.05
N PRO A 18 10.26 -14.32 -9.81
CA PRO A 18 11.01 -15.58 -9.61
C PRO A 18 11.61 -15.66 -8.19
N ASN A 19 11.83 -16.87 -7.68
CA ASN A 19 12.24 -17.23 -6.30
C ASN A 19 13.46 -16.48 -5.70
N ARG A 20 14.18 -15.66 -6.49
CA ARG A 20 15.25 -14.79 -5.99
C ARG A 20 14.75 -13.61 -5.15
N PHE A 21 13.47 -13.25 -5.25
CA PHE A 21 12.88 -12.16 -4.47
C PHE A 21 12.01 -12.69 -3.34
N LYS A 22 12.10 -12.08 -2.16
CA LYS A 22 11.16 -12.32 -1.07
C LYS A 22 9.96 -11.38 -1.24
N SER A 23 8.88 -11.86 -1.83
CA SER A 23 7.67 -11.07 -2.10
C SER A 23 6.46 -11.63 -1.37
N THR A 24 5.61 -10.74 -0.85
CA THR A 24 4.50 -11.14 0.05
C THR A 24 3.15 -10.53 -0.32
N GLU A 25 3.12 -9.34 -0.92
CA GLU A 25 1.89 -8.59 -1.20
C GLU A 25 1.94 -8.04 -2.62
N ALA A 26 0.79 -7.98 -3.29
CA ALA A 26 0.70 -7.46 -4.65
C ALA A 26 -0.68 -6.86 -4.95
N GLY A 27 -0.69 -5.95 -5.91
CA GLY A 27 -1.87 -5.30 -6.45
C GLY A 27 -1.72 -5.22 -7.96
N LEU A 28 -2.81 -5.38 -8.71
CA LEU A 28 -2.76 -5.49 -10.16
C LEU A 28 -3.86 -4.73 -10.86
N TRP A 29 -3.61 -4.43 -12.12
CA TRP A 29 -4.62 -4.00 -13.09
C TRP A 29 -4.33 -4.62 -14.45
N VAL A 30 -5.33 -4.63 -15.32
CA VAL A 30 -5.23 -5.17 -16.68
C VAL A 30 -5.69 -4.09 -17.65
N THR A 31 -4.87 -3.81 -18.67
CA THR A 31 -5.20 -2.86 -19.74
C THR A 31 -6.15 -3.48 -20.76
N GLU A 32 -6.77 -2.66 -21.60
CA GLU A 32 -7.73 -3.12 -22.63
C GLU A 32 -7.12 -4.13 -23.61
N ASP A 33 -5.82 -4.02 -23.91
CA ASP A 33 -5.08 -4.98 -24.75
C ASP A 33 -4.74 -6.29 -24.03
N GLY A 34 -5.19 -6.47 -22.79
CA GLY A 34 -4.98 -7.64 -21.96
C GLY A 34 -3.63 -7.70 -21.25
N MET A 35 -2.79 -6.65 -21.33
CA MET A 35 -1.54 -6.66 -20.56
C MET A 35 -1.82 -6.51 -19.05
N MET A 36 -1.43 -7.52 -18.29
CA MET A 36 -1.49 -7.47 -16.84
C MET A 36 -0.27 -6.74 -16.30
N HIS A 37 -0.53 -5.83 -15.37
CA HIS A 37 0.47 -5.09 -14.62
C HIS A 37 0.29 -5.39 -13.13
N VAL A 38 1.40 -5.59 -12.41
CA VAL A 38 1.39 -5.95 -10.99
C VAL A 38 2.43 -5.13 -10.25
N VAL A 39 2.02 -4.38 -9.22
CA VAL A 39 2.93 -3.81 -8.23
C VAL A 39 3.13 -4.83 -7.12
N ILE A 40 4.38 -5.16 -6.82
CA ILE A 40 4.75 -6.24 -5.91
C ILE A 40 5.63 -5.68 -4.79
N ARG A 41 5.24 -5.93 -3.55
CA ARG A 41 6.09 -5.72 -2.38
C ARG A 41 7.24 -6.71 -2.42
N VAL A 42 8.46 -6.21 -2.28
CA VAL A 42 9.67 -7.02 -2.12
C VAL A 42 10.39 -6.63 -0.84
N GLU A 43 10.89 -7.62 -0.11
CA GLU A 43 11.75 -7.46 1.05
C GLU A 43 13.21 -7.73 0.65
N GLY A 44 14.14 -6.83 0.98
CA GLY A 44 15.57 -7.02 0.70
C GLY A 44 16.37 -5.72 0.51
N ASN A 45 17.53 -5.81 -0.13
CA ASN A 45 18.56 -4.75 -0.14
C ASN A 45 18.13 -3.34 -0.59
N THR A 46 17.06 -3.18 -1.37
CA THR A 46 16.55 -1.84 -1.74
C THR A 46 15.14 -1.56 -1.21
N ASP A 47 14.43 -2.58 -0.69
CA ASP A 47 13.01 -2.57 -0.31
C ASP A 47 12.04 -1.89 -1.30
N MET A 48 12.48 -1.59 -2.53
CA MET A 48 11.67 -0.95 -3.56
C MET A 48 10.71 -1.96 -4.18
N ALA A 49 9.50 -1.52 -4.46
CA ALA A 49 8.50 -2.35 -5.12
C ALA A 49 8.93 -2.70 -6.55
N LEU A 50 8.41 -3.82 -7.07
CA LEU A 50 8.56 -4.20 -8.48
C LEU A 50 7.29 -3.91 -9.24
N LEU A 51 7.43 -3.44 -10.47
CA LEU A 51 6.39 -3.43 -11.49
C LEU A 51 6.63 -4.60 -12.45
N ALA A 52 5.71 -5.56 -12.43
CA ALA A 52 5.74 -6.74 -13.27
C ALA A 52 4.70 -6.62 -14.40
N ARG A 53 5.07 -7.02 -15.61
CA ARG A 53 4.19 -6.96 -16.78
C ARG A 53 4.16 -8.27 -17.55
N SER A 54 2.99 -8.64 -18.02
CA SER A 54 2.86 -9.80 -18.90
C SER A 54 1.62 -9.71 -19.79
N LYS A 55 1.75 -10.19 -21.03
CA LYS A 55 0.62 -10.40 -21.94
C LYS A 55 0.09 -11.83 -21.79
N PRO A 56 -1.18 -12.11 -22.16
CA PRO A 56 -1.67 -13.47 -22.25
C PRO A 56 -0.74 -14.33 -23.12
N PRO A 57 -0.48 -15.60 -22.77
CA PRO A 57 -1.10 -16.38 -21.69
C PRO A 57 -0.40 -16.25 -20.32
N TYR A 58 0.32 -15.14 -20.07
CA TYR A 58 0.95 -14.80 -18.78
C TYR A 58 2.05 -15.75 -18.31
N LYS A 59 2.82 -16.30 -19.27
CA LYS A 59 3.88 -17.29 -18.99
C LYS A 59 5.25 -16.68 -18.69
N SER A 60 5.48 -15.45 -19.10
CA SER A 60 6.75 -14.73 -18.93
C SER A 60 6.49 -13.31 -18.46
N TRP A 61 7.37 -12.79 -17.61
CA TRP A 61 7.18 -11.52 -16.92
C TRP A 61 8.37 -10.60 -17.14
N ASP A 62 8.09 -9.39 -17.60
CA ASP A 62 9.04 -8.28 -17.55
C ASP A 62 8.98 -7.65 -16.15
N LEU A 63 10.14 -7.34 -15.57
CA LEU A 63 10.25 -6.84 -14.20
C LEU A 63 11.09 -5.57 -14.16
N LYS A 64 10.52 -4.50 -13.60
CA LYS A 64 11.20 -3.24 -13.37
C LYS A 64 11.10 -2.83 -11.92
N GLY A 65 12.18 -2.30 -11.35
CA GLY A 65 12.16 -1.70 -10.02
C GLY A 65 11.48 -0.33 -10.06
N LEU A 66 10.58 -0.08 -9.12
CA LEU A 66 10.00 1.23 -8.87
C LEU A 66 10.94 2.06 -7.96
N ASN A 67 10.61 3.34 -7.81
CA ASN A 67 11.38 4.31 -7.03
C ASN A 67 10.94 4.43 -5.56
N TYR A 68 9.95 3.65 -5.12
CA TYR A 68 9.46 3.63 -3.73
C TYR A 68 9.20 2.21 -3.23
N THR A 69 9.31 2.04 -1.92
CA THR A 69 8.71 0.92 -1.20
C THR A 69 7.20 1.08 -1.22
N VAL A 70 6.49 0.08 -1.74
CA VAL A 70 5.02 0.02 -1.72
C VAL A 70 4.60 -1.31 -1.12
N ARG A 71 4.00 -1.26 0.06
CA ARG A 71 3.38 -2.41 0.73
C ARG A 71 1.86 -2.31 0.62
N SER A 72 1.18 -3.46 0.59
CA SER A 72 -0.27 -3.56 0.42
C SER A 72 -0.82 -2.69 -0.74
N PRO A 73 -0.26 -2.78 -1.96
CA PRO A 73 -0.63 -1.87 -3.05
C PRO A 73 -2.09 -2.07 -3.53
N VAL A 74 -2.79 -0.96 -3.76
CA VAL A 74 -4.04 -0.89 -4.52
C VAL A 74 -3.87 0.09 -5.68
N ILE A 75 -4.39 -0.24 -6.85
CA ILE A 75 -4.26 0.56 -8.07
C ILE A 75 -5.64 0.79 -8.68
N ARG A 76 -5.95 2.05 -9.02
CA ARG A 76 -7.19 2.43 -9.71
C ARG A 76 -6.95 3.53 -10.74
N PRO A 77 -7.64 3.47 -11.90
CA PRO A 77 -7.68 4.60 -12.83
C PRO A 77 -8.48 5.76 -12.21
N VAL A 78 -7.96 6.98 -12.31
CA VAL A 78 -8.57 8.22 -11.80
C VAL A 78 -8.50 9.27 -12.90
N GLY A 79 -9.61 9.48 -13.61
CA GLY A 79 -9.59 10.25 -14.86
C GLY A 79 -8.63 9.61 -15.88
N ASP A 80 -7.70 10.39 -16.41
CA ASP A 80 -6.66 9.94 -17.35
C ASP A 80 -5.39 9.42 -16.65
N GLU A 81 -5.40 9.37 -15.31
CA GLU A 81 -4.27 8.98 -14.49
C GLU A 81 -4.45 7.58 -13.90
N LEU A 82 -3.34 7.02 -13.45
CA LEU A 82 -3.35 5.79 -12.66
C LEU A 82 -2.81 6.09 -11.26
N TRP A 83 -3.65 5.89 -10.25
CA TRP A 83 -3.25 6.11 -8.87
C TRP A 83 -2.91 4.79 -8.20
N VAL A 84 -1.85 4.81 -7.40
CA VAL A 84 -1.40 3.73 -6.54
C VAL A 84 -1.52 4.21 -5.10
N ALA A 85 -2.13 3.42 -4.22
CA ALA A 85 -2.08 3.66 -2.78
C ALA A 85 -1.44 2.46 -2.08
N GLY A 86 -0.73 2.71 -0.98
CA GLY A 86 -0.02 1.67 -0.25
C GLY A 86 0.68 2.23 0.98
N ARG A 87 1.31 1.35 1.74
CA ARG A 87 2.17 1.75 2.87
C ARG A 87 3.60 1.95 2.38
N ALA A 88 4.15 3.12 2.65
CA ALA A 88 5.49 3.54 2.27
C ALA A 88 6.38 3.91 3.46
N TYR A 89 7.69 3.88 3.20
CA TYR A 89 8.69 4.34 4.16
C TYR A 89 8.84 5.86 4.06
N GLY A 90 8.54 6.57 5.14
CA GLY A 90 8.48 8.04 5.20
C GLY A 90 9.77 8.73 4.76
N LYS A 91 10.94 8.13 5.01
CA LYS A 91 12.23 8.69 4.57
C LYS A 91 12.42 8.74 3.06
N GLN A 92 11.65 7.98 2.29
CA GLN A 92 11.68 8.05 0.82
C GLN A 92 10.77 9.16 0.28
N LEU A 93 9.76 9.57 1.05
CA LEU A 93 8.76 10.56 0.64
C LEU A 93 9.28 11.99 0.80
N PRO A 94 8.76 12.96 0.01
CA PRO A 94 9.04 14.37 0.23
C PRO A 94 8.60 14.82 1.63
N SER A 95 9.50 15.49 2.36
CA SER A 95 9.25 15.86 3.77
C SER A 95 8.03 16.77 3.96
N TYR A 96 7.68 17.60 2.97
CA TYR A 96 6.51 18.48 3.03
C TYR A 96 5.17 17.73 2.94
N LEU A 97 5.16 16.48 2.49
CA LEU A 97 3.97 15.63 2.48
C LEU A 97 3.80 14.87 3.80
N ILE A 98 4.87 14.72 4.60
CA ILE A 98 4.81 13.96 5.85
C ILE A 98 3.99 14.77 6.88
N PRO A 99 2.90 14.20 7.43
CA PRO A 99 2.15 14.87 8.48
C PRO A 99 3.04 15.17 9.70
N PRO A 100 2.82 16.30 10.38
CA PRO A 100 3.57 16.60 11.60
C PRO A 100 3.31 15.52 12.65
N GLU A 101 4.31 15.28 13.50
CA GLU A 101 4.14 14.40 14.65
C GLU A 101 3.04 14.95 15.58
N PRO A 102 2.20 14.07 16.17
CA PRO A 102 1.22 14.49 17.16
C PRO A 102 1.87 15.17 18.36
N LEU A 103 1.06 15.93 19.11
CA LEU A 103 1.47 16.50 20.39
C LEU A 103 1.99 15.41 21.34
N LYS A 104 2.92 15.80 22.22
CA LYS A 104 3.55 14.87 23.16
C LYS A 104 2.52 14.15 24.03
N GLU A 105 1.46 14.84 24.48
CA GLU A 105 0.40 14.23 25.28
C GLU A 105 -0.33 13.12 24.51
N LYS A 106 -0.57 13.31 23.21
CA LYS A 106 -1.19 12.30 22.34
C LYS A 106 -0.27 11.10 22.17
N VAL A 107 1.02 11.32 21.95
CA VAL A 107 2.01 10.22 21.86
C VAL A 107 2.06 9.43 23.17
N GLU A 108 2.06 10.12 24.32
CA GLU A 108 2.02 9.47 25.64
C GLU A 108 0.73 8.68 25.86
N ALA A 109 -0.42 9.18 25.40
CA ALA A 109 -1.70 8.47 25.50
C ALA A 109 -1.69 7.18 24.65
N LEU A 110 -1.27 7.27 23.39
CA LEU A 110 -1.13 6.12 22.49
C LEU A 110 -0.13 5.09 23.01
N ALA A 111 0.99 5.54 23.59
CA ALA A 111 2.01 4.66 24.16
C ALA A 111 1.52 3.85 25.37
N ARG A 112 0.44 4.27 26.06
CA ARG A 112 -0.20 3.47 27.12
C ARG A 112 -0.93 2.24 26.58
N LEU A 113 -1.32 2.27 25.31
CA LEU A 113 -1.99 1.16 24.62
C LEU A 113 -0.97 0.25 23.92
N ASP A 114 0.05 0.84 23.31
CA ASP A 114 1.10 0.11 22.59
C ASP A 114 2.41 0.90 22.62
N GLU A 115 3.43 0.35 23.30
CA GLU A 115 4.73 1.00 23.49
C GLU A 115 5.44 1.36 22.17
N ARG A 116 5.14 0.65 21.08
CA ARG A 116 5.73 0.91 19.76
C ARG A 116 5.27 2.27 19.21
N LEU A 117 4.10 2.75 19.64
CA LEU A 117 3.57 4.06 19.28
C LEU A 117 4.30 5.22 19.94
N ALA A 118 5.21 4.96 20.89
CA ALA A 118 6.09 6.00 21.44
C ALA A 118 7.18 6.44 20.44
N LYS A 119 7.47 5.62 19.42
CA LYS A 119 8.49 5.92 18.41
C LYS A 119 7.97 6.91 17.37
N PRO A 120 8.82 7.74 16.75
CA PRO A 120 8.43 8.58 15.62
C PRO A 120 7.81 7.75 14.50
N GLN A 121 6.89 8.35 13.75
CA GLN A 121 6.24 7.65 12.67
C GLN A 121 7.17 7.49 11.47
N GLU A 122 7.47 6.24 11.12
CA GLU A 122 8.33 5.94 9.99
C GLU A 122 7.59 5.45 8.75
N TRP A 123 6.38 4.91 8.92
CA TRP A 123 5.62 4.28 7.84
C TRP A 123 4.27 4.95 7.64
N HIS A 124 3.93 5.33 6.42
CA HIS A 124 2.68 6.04 6.17
C HIS A 124 1.88 5.39 5.07
N VAL A 125 0.56 5.57 5.10
CA VAL A 125 -0.28 5.33 3.93
C VAL A 125 -0.11 6.51 2.99
N ALA A 126 0.37 6.24 1.78
CA ALA A 126 0.62 7.25 0.77
C ALA A 126 -0.09 6.90 -0.53
N VAL A 127 -0.33 7.94 -1.33
CA VAL A 127 -0.95 7.86 -2.66
C VAL A 127 0.02 8.46 -3.67
N TRP A 128 0.22 7.76 -4.77
CA TRP A 128 1.06 8.17 -5.88
C TRP A 128 0.27 8.17 -7.19
N ARG A 129 0.71 8.98 -8.14
CA ARG A 129 0.43 8.78 -9.57
C ARG A 129 1.49 7.86 -10.14
N LEU A 130 1.11 6.88 -10.94
CA LEU A 130 2.05 6.11 -11.76
C LEU A 130 2.16 6.79 -13.13
N VAL A 131 3.35 7.33 -13.43
CA VAL A 131 3.69 7.92 -14.71
C VAL A 131 4.80 7.08 -15.33
N ASP A 132 4.51 6.47 -16.48
CA ASP A 132 5.34 5.45 -17.12
C ASP A 132 5.68 4.27 -16.19
N ASP A 133 6.82 4.38 -15.50
CA ASP A 133 7.39 3.39 -14.60
C ASP A 133 7.84 4.00 -13.27
N CYS A 134 7.41 5.23 -12.99
CA CYS A 134 7.81 6.00 -11.83
C CYS A 134 6.56 6.39 -11.04
N LEU A 135 6.68 6.28 -9.72
CA LEU A 135 5.66 6.77 -8.80
C LEU A 135 5.97 8.22 -8.45
N GLU A 136 4.97 9.09 -8.58
CA GLU A 136 5.00 10.49 -8.18
C GLU A 136 4.08 10.67 -6.97
N PRO A 137 4.59 11.04 -5.78
CA PRO A 137 3.77 11.13 -4.58
C PRO A 137 2.78 12.30 -4.69
N ILE A 138 1.51 12.02 -4.41
CA ILE A 138 0.40 13.00 -4.43
C ILE A 138 0.14 13.49 -3.01
N LEU A 139 -0.08 12.54 -2.08
CA LEU A 139 -0.42 12.85 -0.69
C LEU A 139 -0.06 11.70 0.25
N VAL A 140 -0.03 12.02 1.55
CA VAL A 140 0.13 11.07 2.65
C VAL A 140 -1.06 11.21 3.57
N LEU A 141 -1.70 10.09 3.90
CA LEU A 141 -2.86 10.06 4.79
C LEU A 141 -2.43 10.08 6.26
N PRO A 142 -3.23 10.69 7.16
CA PRO A 142 -3.03 10.59 8.60
C PRO A 142 -2.89 9.12 9.01
N SER A 143 -1.72 8.76 9.53
CA SER A 143 -1.42 7.37 9.85
C SER A 143 -0.31 7.28 10.90
N ARG A 144 -0.46 6.34 11.84
CA ARG A 144 0.53 6.02 12.87
C ARG A 144 0.60 4.51 13.14
N GLY A 145 1.73 4.07 13.67
CA GLY A 145 1.97 2.71 14.12
C GLY A 145 1.91 1.73 12.98
N ASP A 146 1.19 0.64 13.22
CA ASP A 146 0.75 -0.25 12.17
C ASP A 146 -0.38 0.37 11.35
N ASN A 147 -0.14 0.51 10.05
CA ASN A 147 -1.06 1.09 9.09
C ASN A 147 -0.76 0.49 7.73
N ALA A 148 -1.78 0.07 6.99
CA ALA A 148 -1.64 -0.46 5.62
C ALA A 148 -3.03 -0.77 5.04
N TYR A 149 -3.03 -1.69 4.06
CA TYR A 149 -4.22 -2.22 3.37
C TYR A 149 -5.22 -1.14 2.92
N PRO A 150 -4.76 -0.12 2.16
CA PRO A 150 -5.69 0.79 1.53
C PRO A 150 -6.61 0.04 0.56
N GLY A 151 -7.91 0.29 0.68
CA GLY A 151 -8.91 0.05 -0.35
C GLY A 151 -9.24 1.39 -1.02
N MET A 152 -9.51 1.38 -2.32
CA MET A 152 -9.73 2.60 -3.09
C MET A 152 -10.91 2.45 -4.04
N VAL A 153 -11.84 3.41 -3.97
CA VAL A 153 -13.03 3.54 -4.82
C VAL A 153 -13.02 4.91 -5.47
N ILE A 154 -13.32 4.96 -6.77
CA ILE A 154 -13.32 6.17 -7.57
C ILE A 154 -14.77 6.52 -7.89
N GLU A 155 -15.19 7.71 -7.52
CA GLU A 155 -16.49 8.31 -7.87
C GLU A 155 -16.28 9.49 -8.84
N LYS A 156 -17.37 10.13 -9.27
CA LYS A 156 -17.34 11.15 -10.32
C LYS A 156 -16.51 12.39 -9.92
N ASP A 157 -16.57 12.79 -8.66
CA ASP A 157 -16.04 14.03 -8.10
C ASP A 157 -15.14 13.80 -6.88
N ARG A 158 -14.90 12.54 -6.50
CA ARG A 158 -14.08 12.18 -5.35
C ARG A 158 -13.47 10.79 -5.44
N VAL A 159 -12.43 10.60 -4.64
CA VAL A 159 -11.79 9.32 -4.36
C VAL A 159 -11.99 9.00 -2.88
N LEU A 160 -12.44 7.78 -2.60
CA LEU A 160 -12.61 7.25 -1.26
C LEU A 160 -11.53 6.22 -0.98
N ILE A 161 -10.79 6.39 0.12
CA ILE A 161 -9.72 5.47 0.53
C ILE A 161 -9.99 4.97 1.95
N SER A 162 -10.27 3.67 2.10
CA SER A 162 -10.33 3.02 3.41
C SER A 162 -8.97 2.46 3.79
N TYR A 163 -8.50 2.63 5.02
CA TYR A 163 -7.25 2.04 5.49
C TYR A 163 -7.29 1.84 7.00
N TYR A 164 -6.51 0.90 7.55
CA TYR A 164 -6.40 0.79 9.00
C TYR A 164 -5.22 1.60 9.54
N SER A 165 -5.33 2.08 10.77
CA SER A 165 -4.23 2.79 11.44
C SER A 165 -4.39 2.87 12.96
N GLN A 166 -3.32 3.24 13.67
CA GLN A 166 -3.30 3.42 15.13
C GLN A 166 -3.18 4.90 15.55
N HIS A 167 -3.48 5.87 14.69
CA HIS A 167 -3.22 7.28 14.98
C HIS A 167 -4.20 7.93 15.97
N ASP A 168 -5.44 7.43 16.08
CA ASP A 168 -6.48 8.00 16.95
C ASP A 168 -7.21 6.97 17.83
N VAL A 169 -6.49 5.96 18.33
CA VAL A 169 -7.07 4.88 19.15
C VAL A 169 -6.98 5.10 20.67
N ASP A 170 -6.62 6.30 21.12
CA ASP A 170 -6.18 6.64 22.49
C ASP A 170 -7.25 6.52 23.59
N GLU A 171 -8.53 6.47 23.24
CA GLU A 171 -9.65 6.30 24.19
C GLU A 171 -10.15 4.84 24.30
N GLY A 172 -9.52 3.89 23.60
CA GLY A 172 -9.90 2.48 23.60
C GLY A 172 -9.46 1.71 24.86
N PRO A 173 -10.07 0.54 25.16
CA PRO A 173 -9.58 -0.33 26.22
C PRO A 173 -8.15 -0.80 25.92
N LYS A 174 -7.36 -1.07 26.97
CA LYS A 174 -6.01 -1.62 26.77
C LYS A 174 -6.10 -2.94 26.00
N PRO A 175 -5.35 -3.09 24.88
CA PRO A 175 -5.32 -4.34 24.14
C PRO A 175 -4.75 -5.46 25.02
N LYS A 176 -5.23 -6.69 24.84
CA LYS A 176 -4.66 -7.85 25.53
C LYS A 176 -3.23 -8.09 25.04
N PRO A 177 -2.41 -8.88 25.77
CA PRO A 177 -1.08 -9.27 25.29
C PRO A 177 -1.14 -9.87 23.88
N GLY A 178 -0.43 -9.26 22.93
CA GLY A 178 -0.40 -9.66 21.52
C GLY A 178 -1.48 -9.03 20.63
N GLU A 179 -2.47 -8.33 21.19
CA GLU A 179 -3.42 -7.51 20.43
C GLU A 179 -2.80 -6.13 20.13
N HIS A 180 -3.21 -5.53 19.02
CA HIS A 180 -2.78 -4.20 18.60
C HIS A 180 -4.03 -3.39 18.28
N ALA A 181 -4.24 -2.30 19.02
CA ALA A 181 -5.39 -1.43 18.79
C ALA A 181 -5.20 -0.69 17.47
N SER A 182 -6.09 -0.89 16.51
CA SER A 182 -6.14 -0.19 15.23
C SER A 182 -7.58 -0.03 14.79
N GLU A 183 -7.90 1.10 14.16
CA GLU A 183 -9.24 1.39 13.64
C GLU A 183 -9.19 1.49 12.11
N ILE A 184 -10.36 1.37 11.48
CA ILE A 184 -10.52 1.62 10.04
C ILE A 184 -10.92 3.08 9.84
N TYR A 185 -10.18 3.77 8.99
CA TYR A 185 -10.41 5.15 8.60
C TYR A 185 -10.88 5.20 7.15
N LEU A 186 -11.69 6.20 6.84
CA LEU A 186 -12.12 6.53 5.49
C LEU A 186 -11.68 7.95 5.16
N ALA A 187 -10.77 8.10 4.20
CA ALA A 187 -10.39 9.39 3.65
C ALA A 187 -11.21 9.69 2.39
N GLU A 188 -11.60 10.95 2.23
CA GLU A 188 -12.23 11.50 1.03
C GLU A 188 -11.29 12.53 0.40
N ILE A 189 -11.07 12.42 -0.91
CA ILE A 189 -10.22 13.32 -1.70
C ILE A 189 -11.06 13.83 -2.86
N GLY A 190 -11.26 15.15 -2.97
CA GLY A 190 -11.97 15.76 -4.10
C GLY A 190 -11.14 15.71 -5.39
N LEU A 191 -11.82 15.57 -6.55
CA LEU A 191 -11.23 15.58 -7.90
C LEU A 191 -11.43 16.91 -8.63
#